data_AF-J3CZ36-F1
#
_entry.id   AF-J3CZ36-F1
#
_cell.length_a   1.000
_cell.length_b   1.000
_cell.length_c   1.000
_cell.angle_alpha   90.00
_cell.angle_beta   90.00
_cell.angle_gamma   90.00
#
_symmetry.space_group_name_H-M   'P 1'
#
loop_
_entity.id
_entity.type
_entity.pdbx_description
1 polymer ?
#
loop_
_entity_poly.entity_id
_entity_poly.type
_entity_poly.pdbx_seq_one_letter_code
_entity_poly.pdbx_strand_id
1 'polypeptide(L)'
;MTRLPQMERVIDYPFTAAKSAMMDLYLIKECRFYIGMLSGILDLAMLFQRPMLVVNMCSWLLAFPPKQSDLGLFKHVYSKKLKRFLSPFEWPQLAWGGHSSFSPEEEYEFHENTPEELRAVVAEYLDRPENWKHSPLQKEFNALRINGARELLCSEFNPGDNFADMLARYRLASRLESVQGALGAGFLERTQERHMNAPTQTRSLAN
;
A
#
# COMPACT_ATOMS: atom_id res chain seq x y z
N MET A 1 -13.96 17.53 -8.29
CA MET A 1 -12.98 17.94 -7.25
C MET A 1 -13.37 19.33 -6.76
N THR A 2 -13.10 19.61 -5.48
CA THR A 2 -13.40 20.90 -4.84
C THR A 2 -12.10 21.69 -4.68
N ARG A 3 -12.14 23.02 -4.84
CA ARG A 3 -10.98 23.88 -4.61
C ARG A 3 -10.52 23.79 -3.16
N LEU A 4 -9.20 23.76 -2.96
CA LEU A 4 -8.60 23.84 -1.64
C LEU A 4 -8.72 25.28 -1.09
N PRO A 5 -8.80 25.44 0.24
CA PRO A 5 -8.61 26.75 0.84
C PRO A 5 -7.19 27.28 0.54
N GLN A 6 -7.03 28.60 0.55
CA GLN A 6 -5.72 29.21 0.37
C GLN A 6 -4.80 28.85 1.56
N MET A 7 -3.63 28.32 1.25
CA MET A 7 -2.64 27.86 2.23
C MET A 7 -1.25 28.36 1.82
N GLU A 8 -0.46 28.78 2.80
CA GLU A 8 0.90 29.24 2.56
C GLU A 8 1.77 28.08 2.02
N ARG A 9 2.55 28.34 0.95
CA ARG A 9 3.44 27.36 0.30
C ARG A 9 2.73 26.13 -0.29
N VAL A 10 1.43 26.23 -0.57
CA VAL A 10 0.66 25.21 -1.28
C VAL A 10 0.08 25.81 -2.55
N ILE A 11 0.18 25.08 -3.66
CA ILE A 11 -0.45 25.43 -4.93
C ILE A 11 -1.56 24.43 -5.20
N ASP A 12 -2.80 24.90 -5.30
CA ASP A 12 -3.93 24.08 -5.76
C ASP A 12 -3.90 23.92 -7.28
N TYR A 13 -2.86 23.22 -7.74
CA TYR A 13 -2.43 23.15 -9.14
C TYR A 13 -3.56 22.81 -10.14
N PRO A 14 -4.48 21.84 -9.89
CA PRO A 14 -5.58 21.54 -10.80
C PRO A 14 -6.52 22.72 -11.11
N PHE A 15 -6.57 23.73 -10.25
CA PHE A 15 -7.41 24.92 -10.40
C PHE A 15 -6.65 26.17 -10.83
N THR A 16 -5.43 26.01 -11.34
CA THR A 16 -4.60 27.09 -11.90
C THR A 16 -4.56 27.03 -13.43
N ALA A 17 -4.28 28.17 -14.08
CA ALA A 17 -4.07 28.21 -15.53
C ALA A 17 -2.80 27.45 -15.98
N ALA A 18 -1.90 27.09 -15.05
CA ALA A 18 -0.69 26.33 -15.33
C ALA A 18 -0.94 24.83 -15.56
N LYS A 19 -2.16 24.34 -15.27
CA LYS A 19 -2.52 22.92 -15.42
C LYS A 19 -2.36 22.46 -16.87
N SER A 20 -1.45 21.52 -17.11
CA SER A 20 -1.24 20.88 -18.42
C SER A 20 -0.60 19.51 -18.27
N ALA A 21 -0.70 18.65 -19.28
CA ALA A 21 -0.08 17.33 -19.24
C ALA A 21 1.46 17.42 -19.10
N MET A 22 2.09 18.39 -19.76
CA MET A 22 3.54 18.62 -19.64
C MET A 22 3.92 19.04 -18.22
N MET A 23 3.13 19.92 -17.60
CA MET A 23 3.40 20.40 -16.26
C MET A 23 3.12 19.31 -15.19
N ASP A 24 2.17 18.39 -15.43
CA ASP A 24 1.96 17.20 -14.58
C ASP A 24 3.25 16.36 -14.51
N LEU A 25 3.87 16.10 -15.68
CA LEU A 25 5.13 15.37 -15.77
C LEU A 25 6.27 16.11 -15.09
N TYR A 26 6.41 17.41 -15.38
CA TYR A 26 7.48 18.24 -14.83
C TYR A 26 7.44 18.32 -13.31
N LEU A 27 6.27 18.59 -12.72
CA LEU A 27 6.12 18.72 -11.27
C LEU A 27 6.44 17.42 -10.53
N ILE A 28 6.01 16.27 -11.06
CA ILE A 28 6.37 14.97 -10.48
C ILE A 28 7.87 14.70 -10.68
N LYS A 29 8.39 14.99 -11.88
CA LYS A 29 9.81 14.81 -12.18
C LYS A 29 10.69 15.68 -11.31
N GLU A 30 10.29 16.87 -10.89
CA GLU A 30 11.17 17.77 -10.12
C GLU A 30 10.88 17.76 -8.61
N CYS A 31 9.96 16.92 -8.13
CA CYS A 31 9.64 16.86 -6.70
C CYS A 31 10.78 16.21 -5.88
N ARG A 32 10.85 16.61 -4.60
CA ARG A 32 11.73 15.96 -3.62
C ARG A 32 11.27 14.53 -3.33
N PHE A 33 9.96 14.34 -3.18
CA PHE A 33 9.31 13.04 -3.03
C PHE A 33 7.83 13.17 -3.41
N TYR A 34 7.21 12.04 -3.76
CA TYR A 34 5.81 11.95 -4.16
C TYR A 34 4.97 11.36 -3.02
N ILE A 35 3.80 11.95 -2.75
CA ILE A 35 2.79 11.37 -1.86
C ILE A 35 1.53 11.11 -2.70
N GLY A 36 1.00 9.89 -2.66
CA GLY A 36 -0.22 9.56 -3.39
C GLY A 36 -0.77 8.17 -3.06
N MET A 37 -1.75 7.72 -3.84
CA MET A 37 -2.45 6.45 -3.65
C MET A 37 -2.07 5.45 -4.75
N LEU A 38 -2.60 4.23 -4.70
CA LEU A 38 -2.29 3.10 -5.61
C LEU A 38 -2.80 3.25 -7.06
N SER A 39 -3.11 4.46 -7.53
CA SER A 39 -3.68 4.69 -8.86
C SER A 39 -3.19 5.99 -9.50
N GLY A 40 -3.49 6.13 -10.80
CA GLY A 40 -3.25 7.35 -11.55
C GLY A 40 -1.76 7.65 -11.75
N ILE A 41 -1.35 8.86 -11.39
CA ILE A 41 -0.03 9.42 -11.69
C ILE A 41 1.11 8.85 -10.82
N LEU A 42 0.82 7.89 -9.92
CA LEU A 42 1.84 7.14 -9.16
C LEU A 42 2.87 6.50 -10.09
N ASP A 43 2.42 5.92 -11.20
CA ASP A 43 3.31 5.27 -12.19
C ASP A 43 4.33 6.26 -12.79
N LEU A 44 4.00 7.55 -12.87
CA LEU A 44 4.96 8.59 -13.30
C LEU A 44 6.04 8.85 -12.24
N ALA A 45 5.67 8.85 -10.96
CA ALA A 45 6.65 8.97 -9.88
C ALA A 45 7.61 7.78 -9.87
N MET A 46 7.09 6.56 -10.11
CA MET A 46 7.91 5.36 -10.30
C MET A 46 8.79 5.46 -11.55
N LEU A 47 8.26 5.93 -12.69
CA LEU A 47 9.02 6.13 -13.92
C LEU A 47 10.22 7.07 -13.71
N PHE A 48 10.01 8.20 -13.02
CA PHE A 48 11.07 9.15 -12.69
C PHE A 48 11.92 8.75 -11.48
N GLN A 49 11.72 7.54 -10.93
CA GLN A 49 12.45 7.01 -9.79
C GLN A 49 12.40 7.94 -8.56
N ARG A 50 11.31 8.71 -8.41
CA ARG A 50 11.14 9.66 -7.31
C ARG A 50 10.88 8.91 -6.01
N PRO A 51 11.47 9.31 -4.87
CA PRO A 51 11.12 8.73 -3.58
C PRO A 51 9.63 8.88 -3.31
N MET A 52 8.98 7.87 -2.72
CA MET A 52 7.52 7.84 -2.61
C MET A 52 7.02 7.47 -1.22
N LEU A 53 5.89 8.07 -0.86
CA LEU A 53 5.04 7.70 0.24
C LEU A 53 3.65 7.36 -0.32
N VAL A 54 3.30 6.07 -0.30
CA VAL A 54 2.05 5.56 -0.85
C VAL A 54 1.04 5.38 0.29
N VAL A 55 0.01 6.20 0.34
CA VAL A 55 -0.99 6.22 1.42
C VAL A 55 -2.31 5.62 0.97
N ASN A 56 -3.19 5.30 1.93
CA ASN A 56 -4.50 4.73 1.65
C ASN A 56 -4.45 3.51 0.72
N MET A 57 -3.45 2.65 0.93
CA MET A 57 -3.26 1.46 0.12
C MET A 57 -4.35 0.43 0.43
N CYS A 58 -5.12 0.07 -0.61
CA CYS A 58 -6.10 -1.02 -0.59
C CYS A 58 -5.54 -2.34 -1.17
N SER A 59 -4.22 -2.41 -1.38
CA SER A 59 -3.53 -3.63 -1.78
C SER A 59 -2.28 -3.81 -0.94
N TRP A 60 -2.04 -5.02 -0.46
CA TRP A 60 -0.78 -5.40 0.16
C TRP A 60 0.22 -6.00 -0.84
N LEU A 61 -0.24 -6.34 -2.05
CA LEU A 61 0.55 -6.93 -3.14
C LEU A 61 0.90 -5.91 -4.23
N LEU A 62 -0.13 -5.27 -4.79
CA LEU A 62 0.01 -4.41 -5.95
C LEU A 62 0.47 -3.01 -5.53
N ALA A 63 1.41 -2.46 -6.29
CA ALA A 63 1.96 -1.12 -6.09
C ALA A 63 2.46 -0.86 -4.64
N PHE A 64 2.98 -1.91 -4.00
CA PHE A 64 3.73 -1.76 -2.76
C PHE A 64 4.98 -0.89 -2.99
N PRO A 65 5.37 -0.02 -2.03
CA PRO A 65 6.54 0.84 -2.10
C PRO A 65 7.79 0.16 -2.69
N PRO A 66 8.26 0.56 -3.89
CA PRO A 66 9.23 -0.23 -4.64
C PRO A 66 10.66 -0.10 -4.11
N LYS A 67 11.08 1.07 -3.62
CA LYS A 67 12.47 1.30 -3.20
C LYS A 67 12.63 1.24 -1.69
N GLN A 68 13.83 0.94 -1.23
CA GLN A 68 14.15 0.83 0.20
C GLN A 68 13.72 2.06 1.01
N SER A 69 13.88 3.25 0.46
CA SER A 69 13.51 4.52 1.09
C SER A 69 12.00 4.78 1.11
N ASP A 70 11.22 4.08 0.31
CA ASP A 70 9.80 4.37 0.12
C ASP A 70 8.97 3.81 1.28
N LEU A 71 7.87 4.49 1.57
CA LEU A 71 6.92 4.09 2.61
C LEU A 71 5.53 3.84 2.06
N GLY A 72 4.82 2.95 2.76
CA GLY A 72 3.43 2.63 2.52
C GLY A 72 2.58 2.85 3.77
N LEU A 73 1.31 3.16 3.57
CA LEU A 73 0.30 3.19 4.62
C LEU A 73 -0.97 2.51 4.11
N PHE A 74 -1.32 1.39 4.74
CA PHE A 74 -2.52 0.65 4.41
C PHE A 74 -3.78 1.37 4.88
N LYS A 75 -4.86 1.24 4.12
CA LYS A 75 -6.20 1.46 4.65
C LYS A 75 -6.46 0.49 5.80
N HIS A 76 -7.26 0.91 6.77
CA HIS A 76 -7.72 0.00 7.83
C HIS A 76 -8.79 -0.93 7.24
N VAL A 77 -8.65 -2.23 7.47
CA VAL A 77 -9.58 -3.23 6.95
C VAL A 77 -10.49 -3.70 8.09
N TYR A 78 -11.79 -3.46 7.96
CA TYR A 78 -12.79 -3.96 8.89
C TYR A 78 -13.40 -5.26 8.35
N SER A 79 -13.36 -6.33 9.14
CA SER A 79 -14.06 -7.58 8.82
C SER A 79 -15.46 -7.53 9.40
N LYS A 80 -16.50 -7.58 8.55
CA LYS A 80 -17.90 -7.65 8.99
C LYS A 80 -18.21 -8.94 9.74
N LYS A 81 -17.57 -10.05 9.35
CA LYS A 81 -17.71 -11.36 9.99
C LYS A 81 -17.16 -11.36 11.41
N LEU A 82 -15.95 -10.83 11.61
CA LEU A 82 -15.32 -10.76 12.93
C LEU A 82 -15.74 -9.53 13.74
N LYS A 83 -16.45 -8.59 13.11
CA LYS A 83 -16.89 -7.31 13.68
C LYS A 83 -15.76 -6.50 14.31
N ARG A 84 -14.58 -6.53 13.69
CA ARG A 84 -13.39 -5.78 14.15
C ARG A 84 -12.49 -5.38 12.98
N PHE A 85 -11.62 -4.42 13.26
CA PHE A 85 -10.49 -4.14 12.38
C PHE A 85 -9.46 -5.27 12.44
N LEU A 86 -8.95 -5.64 11.27
CA LEU A 86 -7.83 -6.53 11.12
C LEU A 86 -6.51 -5.79 11.37
N SER A 87 -5.54 -6.49 11.91
CA SER A 87 -4.16 -6.05 11.87
C SER A 87 -3.60 -6.23 10.45
N PRO A 88 -2.70 -5.34 9.97
CA PRO A 88 -2.00 -5.52 8.71
C PRO A 88 -1.33 -6.88 8.56
N PHE A 89 -0.87 -7.49 9.66
CA PHE A 89 -0.25 -8.82 9.68
C PHE A 89 -1.22 -9.96 9.34
N GLU A 90 -2.52 -9.79 9.58
CA GLU A 90 -3.53 -10.79 9.23
C GLU A 90 -3.80 -10.82 7.72
N TRP A 91 -3.50 -9.73 7.03
CA TRP A 91 -3.97 -9.49 5.67
C TRP A 91 -3.32 -10.39 4.61
N PRO A 92 -1.99 -10.64 4.64
CA PRO A 92 -1.35 -11.62 3.77
C PRO A 92 -1.75 -13.08 4.03
N GLN A 93 -2.47 -13.36 5.12
CA GLN A 93 -2.83 -14.71 5.55
C GLN A 93 -4.25 -15.11 5.14
N LEU A 94 -5.06 -14.17 4.64
CA LEU A 94 -6.45 -14.42 4.24
C LEU A 94 -6.52 -15.35 3.02
N ALA A 95 -7.50 -16.26 3.03
CA ALA A 95 -7.52 -17.43 2.17
C ALA A 95 -7.56 -17.12 0.67
N TRP A 96 -8.44 -16.23 0.21
CA TRP A 96 -8.51 -15.80 -1.20
C TRP A 96 -9.76 -14.92 -1.41
N GLY A 97 -9.62 -13.60 -1.26
CA GLY A 97 -10.74 -12.66 -1.45
C GLY A 97 -10.39 -11.18 -1.21
N GLY A 98 -9.40 -10.90 -0.36
CA GLY A 98 -8.94 -9.53 -0.05
C GLY A 98 -7.97 -8.90 -1.07
N HIS A 99 -7.63 -9.59 -2.16
CA HIS A 99 -6.61 -9.15 -3.15
C HIS A 99 -7.20 -8.26 -4.25
N SER A 100 -8.52 -8.30 -4.40
CA SER A 100 -9.29 -7.42 -5.27
C SER A 100 -9.34 -6.02 -4.65
N SER A 101 -8.31 -5.22 -4.91
CA SER A 101 -8.30 -3.79 -4.56
C SER A 101 -9.45 -2.98 -5.18
N PHE A 102 -10.21 -3.59 -6.10
CA PHE A 102 -11.25 -2.96 -6.92
C PHE A 102 -12.67 -3.48 -6.68
N SER A 103 -12.82 -4.56 -5.91
CA SER A 103 -14.10 -5.10 -5.50
C SER A 103 -13.87 -5.77 -4.14
N PRO A 104 -13.90 -4.99 -3.04
CA PRO A 104 -13.98 -5.60 -1.72
C PRO A 104 -15.14 -6.58 -1.76
N GLU A 105 -14.90 -7.83 -1.41
CA GLU A 105 -15.99 -8.75 -1.14
C GLU A 105 -16.95 -8.11 -0.13
N GLU A 106 -18.22 -8.50 -0.15
CA GLU A 106 -19.21 -7.98 0.80
C GLU A 106 -18.76 -8.09 2.27
N GLU A 107 -17.76 -8.93 2.58
CA GLU A 107 -17.19 -9.18 3.91
C GLU A 107 -16.25 -8.09 4.46
N TYR A 108 -15.58 -7.28 3.62
CA TYR A 108 -14.55 -6.34 4.08
C TYR A 108 -14.85 -4.88 3.75
N GLU A 109 -14.58 -3.99 4.71
CA GLU A 109 -14.67 -2.54 4.50
C GLU A 109 -13.29 -1.88 4.62
N PHE A 110 -13.01 -0.95 3.72
CA PHE A 110 -11.76 -0.23 3.67
C PHE A 110 -11.94 1.20 4.16
N HIS A 111 -11.31 1.52 5.29
CA HIS A 111 -11.35 2.84 5.89
C HIS A 111 -10.07 3.60 5.58
N GLU A 112 -10.23 4.84 5.16
CA GLU A 112 -9.11 5.73 4.86
C GLU A 112 -8.32 6.09 6.13
N ASN A 113 -7.05 6.38 5.94
CA ASN A 113 -6.18 6.86 6.98
C ASN A 113 -6.61 8.25 7.43
N THR A 114 -6.53 8.51 8.73
CA THR A 114 -6.89 9.83 9.27
C THR A 114 -5.83 10.88 8.93
N PRO A 115 -6.16 12.19 8.94
CA PRO A 115 -5.17 13.25 8.77
C PRO A 115 -3.97 13.14 9.71
N GLU A 116 -4.18 12.65 10.94
CA GLU A 116 -3.14 12.44 11.94
C GLU A 116 -2.21 11.29 11.54
N GLU A 117 -2.74 10.20 10.99
CA GLU A 117 -1.93 9.09 10.48
C GLU A 117 -1.11 9.51 9.27
N LEU A 118 -1.72 10.26 8.34
CA LEU A 118 -1.04 10.83 7.18
C LEU A 118 0.09 11.77 7.61
N ARG A 119 -0.18 12.66 8.59
CA ARG A 119 0.83 13.56 9.15
C ARG A 119 1.96 12.77 9.81
N ALA A 120 1.64 11.74 10.59
CA ALA A 120 2.62 10.94 11.31
C ALA A 120 3.57 10.21 10.35
N VAL A 121 3.05 9.61 9.28
CA VAL A 121 3.91 8.89 8.31
C VAL A 121 4.73 9.85 7.45
N VAL A 122 4.22 11.06 7.16
CA VAL A 122 5.01 12.12 6.49
C VAL A 122 6.14 12.61 7.39
N ALA A 123 5.87 12.84 8.68
CA ALA A 123 6.91 13.22 9.65
C ALA A 123 7.96 12.10 9.77
N GLU A 124 7.53 10.84 9.93
CA GLU A 124 8.43 9.67 9.94
C GLU A 124 9.31 9.63 8.70
N TYR A 125 8.77 9.98 7.52
CA TYR A 125 9.52 10.01 6.28
C TYR A 125 10.54 11.14 6.23
N LEU A 126 10.17 12.34 6.68
CA LEU A 126 11.03 13.53 6.64
C LEU A 126 12.15 13.52 7.68
N ASP A 127 11.91 12.90 8.84
CA ASP A 127 12.86 12.86 9.97
C ASP A 127 13.94 11.77 9.82
N ARG A 128 13.98 11.09 8.67
CA ARG A 128 14.91 9.97 8.45
C ARG A 128 16.35 10.44 8.30
N PRO A 129 17.31 9.75 8.94
CA PRO A 129 18.72 9.95 8.64
C PRO A 129 19.07 9.38 7.26
N GLU A 130 20.17 9.83 6.67
CA GLU A 130 20.64 9.38 5.34
C GLU A 130 20.86 7.86 5.27
N ASN A 131 21.26 7.23 6.38
CA ASN A 131 21.54 5.80 6.49
C ASN A 131 20.37 5.00 7.08
N TRP A 132 19.14 5.50 6.96
CA TRP A 132 17.95 4.86 7.49
C TRP A 132 17.82 3.40 7.03
N LYS A 133 17.38 2.54 7.95
CA LYS A 133 17.14 1.11 7.70
C LYS A 133 15.78 0.73 8.26
N HIS A 134 15.17 -0.28 7.65
CA HIS A 134 13.93 -0.87 8.16
C HIS A 134 14.10 -1.32 9.61
N SER A 135 13.10 -1.01 10.43
CA SER A 135 12.98 -1.55 11.79
C SER A 135 12.79 -3.07 11.75
N PRO A 136 13.04 -3.79 12.87
CA PRO A 136 12.76 -5.22 12.96
C PRO A 136 11.33 -5.57 12.56
N LEU A 137 10.34 -4.78 12.99
CA LEU A 137 8.92 -5.00 12.70
C LEU A 137 8.58 -4.78 11.23
N GLN A 138 9.20 -3.79 10.57
CA GLN A 138 9.07 -3.60 9.12
C GLN A 138 9.63 -4.80 8.34
N LYS A 139 10.77 -5.34 8.77
CA LYS A 139 11.37 -6.54 8.16
C LYS A 139 10.51 -7.77 8.36
N GLU A 140 9.96 -7.95 9.56
CA GLU A 140 9.04 -9.03 9.89
C GLU A 140 7.80 -8.99 9.00
N PHE A 141 7.14 -7.83 8.91
CA PHE A 141 5.99 -7.65 8.04
C PHE A 141 6.34 -7.91 6.57
N ASN A 142 7.48 -7.41 6.09
CA ASN A 142 7.92 -7.63 4.71
C ASN A 142 8.17 -9.12 4.41
N ALA A 143 8.74 -9.87 5.36
CA ALA A 143 8.93 -11.31 5.21
C ALA A 143 7.58 -12.05 5.15
N LEU A 144 6.65 -11.70 6.05
CA LEU A 144 5.29 -12.24 6.04
C LEU A 144 4.57 -11.97 4.72
N ARG A 145 4.66 -10.73 4.22
CA ARG A 145 4.12 -10.30 2.93
C ARG A 145 4.66 -11.14 1.78
N ILE A 146 5.99 -11.32 1.70
CA ILE A 146 6.62 -12.09 0.63
C ILE A 146 6.20 -13.56 0.68
N ASN A 147 6.17 -14.16 1.88
CA ASN A 147 5.75 -15.56 2.04
C ASN A 147 4.28 -15.76 1.65
N GLY A 148 3.38 -14.90 2.14
CA GLY A 148 1.96 -14.95 1.75
C GLY A 148 1.76 -14.77 0.25
N ALA A 149 2.55 -13.90 -0.40
CA ALA A 149 2.48 -13.72 -1.84
C ALA A 149 2.97 -14.95 -2.63
N ARG A 150 4.02 -15.64 -2.15
CA ARG A 150 4.52 -16.88 -2.77
C ARG A 150 3.49 -18.01 -2.68
N GLU A 151 2.85 -18.15 -1.52
CA GLU A 151 1.74 -19.10 -1.37
C GLU A 151 0.60 -18.76 -2.33
N LEU A 152 0.26 -17.48 -2.47
CA LEU A 152 -0.78 -17.03 -3.39
C LEU A 152 -0.46 -17.35 -4.85
N LEU A 153 0.80 -17.22 -5.26
CA LEU A 153 1.26 -17.54 -6.62
C LEU A 153 1.06 -19.03 -6.98
N CYS A 154 0.96 -19.91 -5.98
CA CYS A 154 0.65 -21.33 -6.18
C CYS A 154 -0.86 -21.60 -6.38
N SER A 155 -1.72 -20.61 -6.17
CA SER A 155 -3.19 -20.70 -6.34
C SER A 155 -3.65 -20.07 -7.66
N GLU A 156 -4.78 -20.51 -8.22
CA GLU A 156 -5.32 -20.04 -9.52
C GLU A 156 -6.08 -18.72 -9.40
N PHE A 157 -5.50 -17.60 -9.86
CA PHE A 157 -6.04 -16.22 -9.85
C PHE A 157 -7.36 -16.07 -10.59
N ASN A 158 -7.52 -16.77 -11.72
CA ASN A 158 -8.72 -16.71 -12.54
C ASN A 158 -9.12 -18.13 -12.96
N PRO A 159 -9.81 -18.88 -12.09
CA PRO A 159 -10.23 -20.25 -12.40
C PRO A 159 -11.08 -20.26 -13.68
N GLY A 160 -10.71 -21.12 -14.63
CA GLY A 160 -11.41 -21.23 -15.92
C GLY A 160 -10.94 -20.28 -17.03
N ASP A 161 -10.02 -19.35 -16.74
CA ASP A 161 -9.34 -18.53 -17.77
C ASP A 161 -7.80 -18.60 -17.59
N ASN A 162 -7.20 -19.56 -18.28
CA ASN A 162 -5.75 -19.81 -18.21
C ASN A 162 -4.91 -18.62 -18.65
N PHE A 163 -5.38 -17.79 -19.58
CA PHE A 163 -4.61 -16.65 -20.07
C PHE A 163 -4.65 -15.50 -19.05
N ALA A 164 -5.83 -15.19 -18.52
CA ALA A 164 -5.97 -14.20 -17.45
C ALA A 164 -5.22 -14.62 -16.17
N ASP A 165 -5.27 -15.90 -15.80
CA ASP A 165 -4.49 -16.46 -14.68
C ASP A 165 -2.99 -16.27 -14.89
N MET A 166 -2.46 -16.68 -16.05
CA MET A 166 -1.05 -16.52 -16.39
C MET A 166 -0.61 -15.05 -16.30
N LEU A 167 -1.40 -14.13 -16.86
CA LEU A 167 -1.10 -12.68 -16.81
C LEU A 167 -1.10 -12.14 -15.39
N ALA A 168 -2.07 -12.52 -14.56
CA ALA A 168 -2.15 -12.08 -13.17
C ALA A 168 -0.94 -12.57 -12.36
N ARG A 169 -0.60 -13.86 -12.49
CA ARG A 169 0.58 -14.47 -11.84
C ARG A 169 1.88 -13.82 -12.30
N TYR A 170 2.06 -13.62 -13.61
CA TYR A 170 3.25 -12.94 -14.14
C TYR A 170 3.39 -11.50 -13.61
N ARG A 171 2.29 -10.74 -13.58
CA ARG A 171 2.29 -9.36 -13.07
C ARG A 171 2.69 -9.28 -11.59
N LEU A 172 2.26 -10.24 -10.78
CA LEU A 172 2.64 -10.32 -9.37
C LEU A 172 4.09 -10.79 -9.20
N ALA A 173 4.46 -11.91 -9.85
CA ALA A 173 5.78 -12.50 -9.74
C ALA A 173 6.91 -11.56 -10.22
N SER A 174 6.67 -10.81 -11.30
CA SER A 174 7.65 -9.86 -11.86
C SER A 174 8.03 -8.72 -10.92
N ARG A 175 7.24 -8.47 -9.86
CA ARG A 175 7.48 -7.36 -8.93
C ARG A 175 7.78 -7.83 -7.50
N LEU A 176 7.32 -9.02 -7.12
CA LEU A 176 7.32 -9.48 -5.72
C LEU A 176 8.65 -9.31 -4.99
N GLU A 177 9.74 -9.80 -5.60
CA GLU A 177 11.10 -9.78 -5.03
C GLU A 177 11.83 -8.44 -5.26
N SER A 178 11.39 -7.65 -6.23
CA SER A 178 12.00 -6.35 -6.56
C SER A 178 11.62 -5.23 -5.58
N VAL A 179 10.51 -5.43 -4.86
CA VAL A 179 9.94 -4.47 -3.92
C VAL A 179 10.75 -4.43 -2.62
N GLN A 180 11.29 -3.26 -2.32
CA GLN A 180 12.20 -3.05 -1.19
C GLN A 180 11.70 -2.05 -0.15
N GLY A 181 10.56 -1.38 -0.35
CA GLY A 181 10.04 -0.43 0.64
C GLY A 181 9.42 -1.11 1.87
N ALA A 182 8.78 -0.32 2.72
CA ALA A 182 8.14 -0.82 3.94
C ALA A 182 6.86 -0.05 4.27
N LEU A 183 6.04 -0.59 5.17
CA LEU A 183 4.98 0.20 5.79
C LEU A 183 5.57 1.15 6.84
N GLY A 184 4.90 2.27 7.11
CA GLY A 184 5.32 3.21 8.16
C GLY A 184 5.52 2.49 9.50
N ALA A 185 6.65 2.73 10.15
CA ALA A 185 7.02 2.05 11.40
C ALA A 185 5.99 2.32 12.51
N GLY A 186 5.61 3.59 12.69
CA GLY A 186 4.63 3.95 13.72
C GLY A 186 3.24 3.36 13.45
N PHE A 187 2.89 3.12 12.17
CA PHE A 187 1.64 2.43 11.82
C PHE A 187 1.68 0.95 12.21
N LEU A 188 2.79 0.26 11.91
CA LEU A 188 2.96 -1.14 12.31
C LEU A 188 2.95 -1.30 13.83
N GLU A 189 3.65 -0.44 14.57
CA GLU A 189 3.71 -0.48 16.03
C GLU A 189 2.31 -0.33 16.65
N ARG A 190 1.53 0.67 16.22
CA ARG A 190 0.15 0.89 16.72
C ARG A 190 -0.83 -0.22 16.36
N THR A 191 -0.54 -0.99 15.31
CA THR A 191 -1.44 -2.06 14.82
C THR A 191 -0.99 -3.46 15.22
N GLN A 192 0.22 -3.60 15.79
CA GLN A 192 0.75 -4.85 16.32
C GLN A 192 -0.04 -5.32 17.55
N GLU A 193 -0.47 -4.41 18.42
CA GLU A 193 -1.33 -4.75 19.57
C GLU A 193 -2.65 -5.40 19.13
N ARG A 194 -3.20 -4.99 17.98
CA ARG A 194 -4.39 -5.63 17.40
C ARG A 194 -4.11 -7.06 16.96
N HIS A 195 -2.90 -7.33 16.47
CA HIS A 195 -2.49 -8.67 16.04
C HIS A 195 -2.33 -9.63 17.21
N MET A 196 -1.64 -9.19 18.28
CA MET A 196 -1.38 -10.02 19.46
C MET A 196 -2.67 -10.43 20.19
N ASN A 197 -3.73 -9.63 20.06
CA ASN A 197 -5.03 -9.89 20.65
C ASN A 197 -6.03 -10.55 19.68
N ALA A 198 -5.63 -10.87 18.45
CA ALA A 198 -6.49 -11.52 17.47
C ALA A 198 -6.63 -13.03 17.76
N PRO A 199 -7.85 -13.61 17.69
CA PRO A 199 -8.01 -15.06 17.78
C PRO A 199 -7.33 -15.72 16.57
N THR A 200 -6.44 -16.68 16.84
CA THR A 200 -5.66 -17.41 15.82
C THR A 200 -6.60 -18.06 14.81
N GLN A 201 -6.58 -17.62 13.55
CA GLN A 201 -7.30 -18.31 12.49
C GLN A 201 -6.48 -19.51 12.03
N THR A 202 -6.88 -20.71 12.43
CA THR A 202 -6.38 -21.94 11.82
C THR A 202 -6.86 -21.97 10.38
N ARG A 203 -5.94 -22.05 9.40
CA ARG A 203 -6.29 -22.34 8.01
C ARG A 203 -7.02 -23.68 7.97
N SER A 204 -8.34 -23.65 7.85
CA SER A 204 -9.08 -24.80 7.33
C SER A 204 -8.72 -24.88 5.85
N LEU A 205 -7.72 -25.70 5.54
CA LEU A 205 -7.49 -26.20 4.19
C LEU A 205 -8.76 -26.97 3.81
N ALA A 206 -9.70 -26.29 3.17
CA ALA A 206 -10.78 -26.94 2.47
C ALA A 206 -10.16 -27.52 1.20
N ASN A 207 -10.11 -28.86 1.17
CA ASN A 207 -9.72 -29.69 0.04
C ASN A 207 -10.56 -29.41 -1.20
#